data_AF-X0W331-F1
#
_entry.id   AF-X0W331-F1
#
_cell.length_a   1.000
_cell.length_b   1.000
_cell.length_c   1.000
_cell.angle_alpha   90.00
_cell.angle_beta   90.00
_cell.angle_gamma   90.00
#
_symmetry.space_group_name_H-M   'P 1'
#
loop_
_entity.id
_entity.type
_entity.pdbx_description
1 polymer ?
#
loop_
_entity_poly.entity_id
_entity_poly.type
_entity_poly.pdbx_seq_one_letter_code
_entity_poly.pdbx_strand_id
1 'polypeptide(L)'
;MADLETLRQKAVELGAAAAEIIPASQIVVDERVRLKCTVPRCLRAGETPNCPPYVPELDVIRKAFTKFSWGILLKTHVEPIEAYAPGSRQGKAGQDQSLLFHQKTGEIVHEIERLAYKHGYYLAMGFGGGSC
;
A
#
# COMPACT_ATOMS: atom_id res chain seq x y z
N MET A 1 -19.66 8.38 -9.35
CA MET A 1 -18.69 9.12 -8.50
C MET A 1 -19.10 9.15 -7.04
N ALA A 2 -20.40 9.16 -6.70
CA ALA A 2 -20.87 9.12 -5.31
C ALA A 2 -20.24 7.97 -4.50
N ASP A 3 -20.19 6.75 -5.04
CA ASP A 3 -19.59 5.60 -4.34
C ASP A 3 -18.10 5.79 -4.04
N LEU A 4 -17.31 6.32 -4.99
CA LEU A 4 -15.88 6.58 -4.78
C LEU A 4 -15.65 7.63 -3.68
N GLU A 5 -16.52 8.64 -3.61
CA GLU A 5 -16.47 9.65 -2.56
C GLU A 5 -16.84 9.06 -1.19
N THR A 6 -17.83 8.16 -1.13
CA THR A 6 -18.14 7.39 0.08
C THR A 6 -16.94 6.55 0.53
N LEU A 7 -16.27 5.86 -0.39
CA LEU A 7 -15.07 5.07 -0.07
C LEU A 7 -13.91 5.97 0.40
N ARG A 8 -13.68 7.12 -0.26
CA ARG A 8 -12.66 8.10 0.14
C ARG A 8 -12.93 8.63 1.55
N GLN A 9 -14.17 9.02 1.83
CA GLN A 9 -14.58 9.50 3.15
C GLN A 9 -14.41 8.40 4.20
N LYS A 10 -14.78 7.16 3.86
CA LYS A 10 -14.63 6.02 4.76
C LYS A 10 -13.17 5.77 5.13
N ALA A 11 -12.23 5.97 4.19
CA ALA A 11 -10.81 5.78 4.48
C ALA A 11 -10.34 6.75 5.58
N VAL A 12 -10.79 8.01 5.53
CA VAL A 12 -10.50 9.03 6.55
C VAL A 12 -11.16 8.67 7.89
N GLU A 13 -12.42 8.23 7.89
CA GLU A 13 -13.11 7.75 9.10
C GLU A 13 -12.38 6.57 9.77
N LEU A 14 -11.76 5.69 8.97
CA LEU A 14 -10.99 4.54 9.45
C LEU A 14 -9.58 4.93 9.95
N GLY A 15 -9.23 6.22 9.90
CA GLY A 15 -7.98 6.75 10.46
C GLY A 15 -6.88 7.01 9.43
N ALA A 16 -7.20 7.08 8.14
CA ALA A 16 -6.31 7.70 7.17
C ALA A 16 -6.21 9.21 7.45
N ALA A 17 -4.99 9.74 7.37
CA ALA A 17 -4.73 11.17 7.52
C ALA A 17 -5.28 11.99 6.34
N ALA A 18 -5.25 11.40 5.16
CA ALA A 18 -5.93 11.92 3.98
C ALA A 18 -6.19 10.77 3.00
N ALA A 19 -7.18 10.95 2.14
CA ALA A 19 -7.44 10.06 1.02
C ALA A 19 -7.93 10.88 -0.19
N GLU A 20 -7.49 10.52 -1.38
CA GLU A 20 -7.81 11.21 -2.63
C GLU A 20 -8.22 10.21 -3.71
N ILE A 21 -9.15 10.62 -4.56
CA ILE A 21 -9.57 9.85 -5.74
C ILE A 21 -8.65 10.25 -6.90
N ILE A 22 -7.91 9.29 -7.44
CA ILE A 22 -6.98 9.53 -8.55
C ILE A 22 -7.39 8.71 -9.79
N PRO A 23 -7.19 9.22 -11.01
CA PRO A 23 -7.23 8.40 -12.21
C PRO A 23 -6.17 7.30 -12.11
N ALA A 24 -6.53 6.05 -12.43
CA ALA A 24 -5.59 4.94 -12.40
C ALA A 24 -4.40 5.14 -13.36
N SER A 25 -4.58 5.96 -14.40
CA SER A 25 -3.52 6.37 -15.33
C SER A 25 -2.38 7.18 -14.70
N GLN A 26 -2.57 7.71 -13.48
CA GLN A 26 -1.50 8.38 -12.73
C GLN A 26 -0.58 7.39 -12.00
N ILE A 27 -0.96 6.11 -11.91
CA ILE A 27 -0.15 5.08 -11.24
C ILE A 27 0.94 4.61 -12.20
N VAL A 28 2.20 4.89 -11.85
CA VAL A 28 3.37 4.52 -12.66
C VAL A 28 4.05 3.29 -12.07
N VAL A 29 4.27 2.28 -12.91
CA VAL A 29 5.10 1.11 -12.58
C VAL A 29 6.49 1.33 -13.15
N ASP A 30 7.48 1.45 -12.26
CA ASP A 30 8.86 1.77 -12.60
C ASP A 30 9.83 0.68 -12.13
N GLU A 31 10.58 0.14 -13.08
CA GLU A 31 11.57 -0.93 -12.88
C GLU A 31 12.64 -0.53 -11.84
N ARG A 32 12.97 0.76 -11.72
CA ARG A 32 13.96 1.26 -10.77
C ARG A 32 13.54 0.99 -9.32
N VAL A 33 12.23 0.93 -9.03
CA VAL A 33 11.72 0.56 -7.70
C VAL A 33 12.04 -0.91 -7.39
N ARG A 34 11.85 -1.82 -8.36
CA ARG A 34 12.24 -3.23 -8.21
C ARG A 34 13.76 -3.40 -8.07
N LEU A 35 14.55 -2.55 -8.75
CA LEU A 35 16.00 -2.55 -8.61
C LEU A 35 16.43 -2.21 -7.18
N LYS A 36 15.75 -1.32 -6.46
CA LYS A 36 16.03 -1.06 -5.03
C LYS A 36 15.86 -2.30 -4.15
N CYS A 37 15.06 -3.29 -4.55
CA CYS A 37 14.92 -4.54 -3.83
C CYS A 37 16.00 -5.57 -4.19
N THR A 38 16.61 -5.47 -5.37
CA THR A 38 17.43 -6.54 -5.96
C THR A 38 18.91 -6.17 -6.12
N VAL A 39 19.26 -4.89 -6.21
CA VAL A 39 20.64 -4.43 -6.50
C VAL A 39 21.03 -3.15 -5.72
N PRO A 40 21.93 -3.24 -4.72
CA PRO A 40 22.22 -4.46 -3.97
C PRO A 40 20.94 -4.98 -3.31
N ARG A 41 20.86 -6.30 -3.10
CA ARG A 41 19.64 -6.91 -2.56
C ARG A 41 19.25 -6.26 -1.23
N CYS A 42 18.00 -5.79 -1.14
CA CYS A 42 17.44 -5.28 0.10
C CYS A 42 17.42 -6.39 1.16
N LEU A 43 17.74 -6.04 2.41
CA LEU A 43 17.77 -6.98 3.54
C LEU A 43 16.42 -7.69 3.77
N ARG A 44 15.32 -7.09 3.32
CA ARG A 44 13.94 -7.62 3.44
C ARG A 44 13.45 -8.35 2.19
N ALA A 45 14.24 -8.39 1.12
CA ALA A 45 13.82 -9.03 -0.13
C ALA A 45 13.59 -10.54 0.10
N GLY A 46 12.36 -11.01 -0.12
CA GLY A 46 11.91 -12.38 0.12
C GLY A 46 11.32 -12.62 1.52
N GLU A 47 11.19 -11.59 2.36
CA GLU A 47 10.61 -11.71 3.72
C GLU A 47 9.10 -11.94 3.70
N THR A 48 8.40 -11.43 2.68
CA THR A 48 6.94 -11.60 2.52
C THR A 48 6.58 -12.04 1.09
N PRO A 49 5.38 -12.62 0.87
CA PRO A 49 4.87 -12.92 -0.47
C PRO A 49 4.76 -11.70 -1.40
N ASN A 50 4.82 -10.49 -0.85
CA ASN A 50 4.78 -9.24 -1.62
C ASN A 50 6.19 -8.74 -2.02
N CYS A 51 7.25 -9.44 -1.61
CA CYS A 51 8.63 -9.11 -1.98
C CYS A 51 9.10 -9.97 -3.16
N PRO A 52 10.04 -9.49 -3.98
CA PRO A 52 10.73 -10.33 -4.96
C PRO A 52 11.40 -11.53 -4.26
N PRO A 53 11.36 -12.74 -4.85
CA PRO A 53 10.87 -13.06 -6.20
C PRO A 53 9.37 -13.41 -6.29
N TYR A 54 8.60 -13.27 -5.21
CA TYR A 54 7.21 -13.76 -5.14
C TYR A 54 6.17 -12.80 -5.75
N VAL A 55 6.49 -11.50 -5.80
CA VAL A 55 5.63 -10.49 -6.43
C VAL A 55 5.55 -10.72 -7.95
N PRO A 56 4.38 -10.52 -8.59
CA PRO A 56 4.24 -10.68 -10.03
C PRO A 56 5.23 -9.84 -10.85
N GLU A 57 5.42 -10.25 -12.09
CA GLU A 57 6.22 -9.49 -13.06
C GLU A 57 5.63 -8.11 -13.32
N LEU A 58 6.50 -7.12 -13.51
CA LEU A 58 6.08 -5.71 -13.64
C LEU A 58 5.14 -5.49 -14.83
N ASP A 59 5.32 -6.25 -15.92
CA ASP A 59 4.41 -6.21 -17.08
C ASP A 59 3.01 -6.72 -16.77
N VAL A 60 2.88 -7.70 -15.86
CA VAL A 60 1.57 -8.19 -15.42
C VAL A 60 0.86 -7.11 -14.61
N ILE A 61 1.57 -6.47 -13.67
CA ILE A 61 1.04 -5.36 -12.87
C ILE A 61 0.64 -4.18 -13.76
N ARG A 62 1.50 -3.80 -14.71
CA ARG A 62 1.23 -2.72 -15.67
C ARG A 62 -0.05 -2.99 -16.46
N LYS A 63 -0.21 -4.20 -17.01
CA LYS A 63 -1.43 -4.61 -17.71
C LYS A 63 -2.65 -4.61 -16.80
N ALA A 64 -2.52 -5.07 -15.56
CA ALA A 64 -3.62 -5.06 -14.59
C ALA A 64 -4.11 -3.63 -14.32
N PHE A 65 -3.21 -2.67 -14.08
CA PHE A 65 -3.59 -1.27 -13.85
C PHE A 65 -4.34 -0.62 -15.01
N THR A 66 -4.11 -1.04 -16.26
CA THR A 66 -4.91 -0.55 -17.41
C THR A 66 -6.38 -0.97 -17.37
N LYS A 67 -6.76 -1.94 -16.52
CA LYS A 67 -8.14 -2.41 -16.35
C LYS A 67 -8.92 -1.63 -15.31
N PHE A 68 -8.28 -0.70 -14.61
CA PHE A 68 -8.91 0.19 -13.64
C PHE A 68 -9.01 1.60 -14.23
N SER A 69 -10.09 2.31 -13.90
CA SER A 69 -10.25 3.72 -14.28
C SER A 69 -9.84 4.67 -13.15
N TRP A 70 -10.04 4.23 -11.91
CA TRP A 70 -9.87 5.05 -10.70
C TRP A 70 -9.20 4.26 -9.60
N GLY A 71 -8.52 4.98 -8.70
CA GLY A 71 -7.97 4.45 -7.45
C GLY A 71 -8.22 5.42 -6.30
N ILE A 72 -8.15 4.89 -5.08
CA ILE A 72 -8.18 5.70 -3.85
C ILE A 72 -6.79 5.64 -3.25
N LEU A 73 -6.09 6.77 -3.27
CA LEU A 73 -4.78 6.92 -2.66
C LEU A 73 -4.96 7.45 -1.25
N LEU A 74 -4.42 6.75 -0.25
CA LEU A 74 -4.48 7.18 1.14
C LEU A 74 -3.10 7.30 1.76
N LYS A 75 -3.01 8.12 2.80
CA LYS A 75 -1.83 8.22 3.66
C LYS A 75 -2.24 8.15 5.13
N THR A 76 -1.35 7.64 5.97
CA THR A 76 -1.51 7.60 7.43
C THR A 76 -0.42 8.46 8.08
N HIS A 77 -0.71 9.02 9.26
CA HIS A 77 0.32 9.66 10.07
C HIS A 77 1.19 8.59 10.72
N VAL A 78 2.49 8.84 10.74
CA VAL A 78 3.48 8.03 11.45
C VAL A 78 4.06 8.90 12.55
N GLU A 79 3.49 8.76 13.74
CA GLU A 79 3.88 9.51 14.93
C GLU A 79 3.98 8.56 16.13
N PRO A 80 5.05 8.63 16.94
CA PRO A 80 6.26 9.46 16.74
C PRO A 80 7.14 8.93 15.60
N ILE A 81 7.76 9.82 14.81
CA ILE A 81 8.61 9.43 13.66
C ILE A 81 9.82 8.61 14.10
N GLU A 82 10.28 8.84 15.32
CA GLU A 82 11.35 8.10 15.97
C GLU A 82 10.99 6.63 16.10
N ALA A 83 9.72 6.24 16.27
CA ALA A 83 9.30 4.84 16.33
C ALA A 83 9.32 4.14 14.96
N TYR A 84 9.43 4.90 13.86
CA TYR A 84 9.46 4.37 12.49
C TYR A 84 10.85 4.46 11.85
N ALA A 85 11.63 5.47 12.22
CA ALA A 85 12.91 5.79 11.61
C ALA A 85 13.94 4.63 11.75
N PRO A 86 14.78 4.37 10.74
CA PRO A 86 15.76 3.29 10.78
C PRO A 86 16.74 3.34 11.95
N GLY A 87 17.07 4.53 12.45
CA GLY A 87 18.04 4.75 13.53
C GLY A 87 17.57 4.35 14.93
N SER A 88 16.27 4.16 15.14
CA SER A 88 15.69 3.67 16.40
C SER A 88 15.50 2.15 16.44
N ARG A 89 15.81 1.46 15.33
CA ARG A 89 15.69 0.00 15.18
C ARG A 89 16.80 -0.74 15.94
N GLN A 90 16.87 -0.56 17.26
CA GLN A 90 17.73 -1.41 18.10
C GLN A 90 16.98 -2.72 18.40
N GLY A 91 17.34 -3.79 17.68
CA GLY A 91 16.84 -5.15 17.90
C GLY A 91 15.46 -5.45 17.30
N LYS A 92 14.98 -6.68 17.51
CA LYS A 92 13.70 -7.19 16.98
C LYS A 92 12.49 -6.33 17.41
N ALA A 93 12.52 -5.78 18.63
CA ALA A 93 11.45 -4.94 19.16
C ALA A 93 11.20 -3.65 18.35
N GLY A 94 12.24 -3.04 17.77
CA GLY A 94 12.10 -1.84 16.92
C GLY A 94 11.59 -2.16 15.52
N GLN A 95 11.82 -3.39 15.01
CA GLN A 95 11.25 -3.85 13.74
C GLN A 95 9.74 -4.08 13.89
N ASP A 96 9.29 -4.66 15.00
CA ASP A 96 7.87 -4.88 15.30
C ASP A 96 7.07 -3.56 15.31
N GLN A 97 7.62 -2.47 15.84
CA GLN A 97 6.91 -1.19 15.87
C GLN A 97 6.68 -0.61 14.46
N SER A 98 7.66 -0.72 13.56
CA SER A 98 7.49 -0.26 12.18
C SER A 98 6.38 -1.03 11.45
N LEU A 99 6.23 -2.32 11.75
CA LEU A 99 5.19 -3.17 11.19
C LEU A 99 3.79 -2.74 11.64
N LEU A 100 3.62 -2.23 12.86
CA LEU A 100 2.32 -1.74 13.34
C LEU A 100 1.79 -0.58 12.49
N PHE A 101 2.66 0.34 12.05
CA PHE A 101 2.24 1.43 11.16
C PHE A 101 1.78 0.92 9.79
N HIS A 102 2.48 -0.09 9.26
CA HIS A 102 2.09 -0.74 8.00
C HIS A 102 0.80 -1.55 8.16
N GLN A 103 0.63 -2.24 9.30
CA GLN A 103 -0.58 -3.01 9.62
C GLN A 103 -1.81 -2.10 9.64
N LYS A 104 -1.76 -0.98 10.36
CA LYS A 104 -2.88 -0.02 10.41
C LYS A 104 -3.27 0.46 9.00
N THR A 105 -2.28 0.74 8.16
CA THR A 105 -2.53 1.15 6.77
C THR A 105 -3.16 0.01 5.97
N GLY A 106 -2.68 -1.23 6.14
CA GLY A 106 -3.23 -2.43 5.51
C GLY A 106 -4.66 -2.74 5.93
N GLU A 107 -5.00 -2.54 7.20
CA GLU A 107 -6.36 -2.69 7.73
C GLU A 107 -7.32 -1.72 7.05
N ILE A 108 -6.94 -0.44 6.90
CA ILE A 108 -7.76 0.54 6.18
C ILE A 108 -7.96 0.10 4.72
N VAL A 109 -6.90 -0.32 4.03
CA VAL A 109 -6.99 -0.80 2.64
C VAL A 109 -7.94 -1.99 2.52
N HIS A 110 -7.84 -2.96 3.43
CA HIS A 110 -8.71 -4.14 3.44
C HIS A 110 -10.19 -3.77 3.65
N GLU A 111 -10.47 -2.88 4.60
CA GLU A 111 -11.84 -2.42 4.88
C GLU A 111 -12.45 -1.68 3.69
N ILE A 112 -11.66 -0.86 2.99
CA ILE A 112 -12.08 -0.15 1.78
C ILE A 112 -12.30 -1.11 0.61
N GLU A 113 -11.41 -2.08 0.39
CA GLU A 113 -11.59 -3.12 -0.62
C GLU A 113 -12.89 -3.91 -0.37
N ARG A 114 -13.12 -4.33 0.88
CA ARG A 114 -14.36 -5.03 1.26
C ARG A 114 -15.60 -4.16 1.04
N LEU A 115 -15.53 -2.86 1.34
CA LEU A 115 -16.65 -1.95 1.09
C LEU A 115 -16.87 -1.75 -0.41
N ALA A 116 -15.81 -1.55 -1.20
CA ALA A 116 -15.90 -1.46 -2.65
C ALA A 116 -16.58 -2.70 -3.25
N TYR A 117 -16.21 -3.90 -2.78
CA TYR A 117 -16.88 -5.14 -3.18
C TYR A 117 -18.40 -5.10 -2.89
N LYS A 118 -18.81 -4.63 -1.70
CA LYS A 118 -20.24 -4.49 -1.34
C LYS A 118 -20.98 -3.47 -2.22
N HIS A 119 -20.30 -2.47 -2.75
CA HIS A 119 -20.83 -1.49 -3.71
C HIS A 119 -20.82 -2.01 -5.16
N GLY A 120 -20.49 -3.28 -5.40
CA GLY A 120 -20.50 -3.89 -6.74
C GLY A 120 -19.17 -3.83 -7.47
N TYR A 121 -18.11 -3.29 -6.87
CA TYR A 121 -16.76 -3.30 -7.43
C TYR A 121 -16.07 -4.64 -7.13
N TYR A 122 -16.56 -5.73 -7.71
CA TYR A 122 -16.09 -7.10 -7.40
C TYR A 122 -14.62 -7.36 -7.74
N LEU A 123 -14.04 -6.56 -8.64
CA LEU A 123 -12.65 -6.64 -9.05
C LEU A 123 -11.78 -5.54 -8.41
N ALA A 124 -12.30 -4.80 -7.41
CA ALA A 124 -11.49 -3.89 -6.63
C ALA A 124 -10.33 -4.67 -5.98
N MET A 125 -9.15 -4.05 -5.95
CA MET A 125 -7.94 -4.67 -5.40
C MET A 125 -7.22 -3.68 -4.49
N GLY A 126 -6.96 -4.11 -3.26
CA GLY A 126 -6.20 -3.37 -2.26
C GLY A 126 -4.70 -3.51 -2.47
N PHE A 127 -3.98 -2.38 -2.48
CA PHE A 127 -2.52 -2.34 -2.54
C PHE A 127 -1.99 -1.66 -1.29
N GLY A 128 -1.07 -2.33 -0.58
CA GLY A 128 -0.45 -1.84 0.65
C GLY A 128 1.04 -1.54 0.48
N GLY A 129 1.54 -0.59 1.28
CA GLY A 129 2.96 -0.29 1.40
C GLY A 129 3.57 -0.99 2.61
N GLY A 130 4.67 -1.70 2.41
CA GLY A 130 5.49 -2.27 3.49
C GLY A 130 6.77 -1.49 3.72
N SER A 131 7.53 -1.91 4.73
CA SER A 131 8.89 -1.41 5.00
C SER A 131 9.80 -1.71 3.80
N CYS A 132 10.30 -0.68 3.14
CA CYS A 132 11.31 -0.73 2.07
C CYS A 132 12.58 0.03 2.47
#